data_AF-A0A0H2RSD0-F1
#
_entry.id   AF-A0A0H2RSD0-F1
#
_cell.length_a   1.000
_cell.length_b   1.000
_cell.length_c   1.000
_cell.angle_alpha   90.00
_cell.angle_beta   90.00
_cell.angle_gamma   90.00
#
_symmetry.space_group_name_H-M   'P 1'
#
loop_
_entity.id
_entity.type
_entity.pdbx_description
1 polymer ?
#
loop_
_entity_poly.entity_id
_entity_poly.type
_entity_poly.pdbx_seq_one_letter_code
_entity_poly.pdbx_strand_id
1 'polypeptide(L)'
;MSDANVARGHKANLSNPNTSEESKIHSLQVLEEMGEDVTASEPEEPATIDGKDEGNVLRGHKAAISNPRVSEEAKEHSREVLEEHGAL
;
A
#
# COMPACT_ATOMS: atom_id res chain seq x y z
N MET A 1 -16.70 -9.93 9.00
CA MET A 1 -15.51 -9.08 8.77
C MET A 1 -14.31 -10.00 8.96
N SER A 2 -13.27 -9.91 8.13
CA SER A 2 -12.07 -10.73 8.32
C SER A 2 -11.20 -10.14 9.42
N ASP A 3 -10.65 -10.98 10.29
CA ASP A 3 -9.80 -10.57 11.41
C ASP A 3 -8.59 -9.74 10.95
N ALA A 4 -8.08 -10.02 9.73
CA ALA A 4 -7.01 -9.24 9.09
C ALA A 4 -7.37 -7.76 8.83
N ASN A 5 -8.64 -7.44 8.55
CA ASN A 5 -9.06 -6.05 8.38
C ASN A 5 -9.17 -5.32 9.72
N VAL A 6 -9.53 -6.04 10.78
CA VAL A 6 -9.62 -5.52 12.15
C VAL A 6 -8.22 -5.22 12.69
N ALA A 7 -7.29 -6.16 12.55
CA ALA A 7 -5.89 -5.98 12.92
C ALA A 7 -5.26 -4.78 12.19
N ARG A 8 -5.49 -4.64 10.88
CA ARG A 8 -5.02 -3.48 10.10
C ARG A 8 -5.55 -2.14 10.64
N GLY A 9 -6.82 -2.10 11.04
CA GLY A 9 -7.44 -0.90 11.63
C GLY A 9 -6.78 -0.50 12.95
N HIS A 10 -6.53 -1.47 13.84
CA HIS A 10 -5.83 -1.22 15.10
C HIS A 10 -4.37 -0.80 14.88
N LYS A 11 -3.65 -1.40 13.92
CA LYS A 11 -2.29 -0.98 13.57
C LYS A 11 -2.25 0.47 13.06
N ALA A 12 -3.23 0.88 12.25
CA ALA A 12 -3.36 2.26 11.78
C ALA A 12 -3.67 3.25 12.93
N ASN A 13 -4.46 2.82 13.91
CA ASN A 13 -4.74 3.63 15.10
C ASN A 13 -3.44 3.89 15.90
N LEU A 14 -2.56 2.90 16.03
CA LEU A 14 -1.27 3.06 16.72
C LEU A 14 -0.33 4.05 16.03
N SER A 15 -0.31 4.09 14.69
CA SER A 15 0.53 5.01 13.93
C SER A 15 -0.02 6.43 13.82
N ASN A 16 -1.30 6.67 14.17
CA ASN A 16 -1.93 7.96 14.00
C ASN A 16 -1.56 8.91 15.16
N PRO A 17 -0.82 10.02 14.91
CA PRO A 17 -0.39 10.95 15.95
C PRO A 17 -1.55 11.70 16.62
N ASN A 18 -2.74 11.73 16.01
CA ASN A 18 -3.92 12.40 16.55
C ASN A 18 -4.78 11.49 17.44
N THR A 19 -4.33 10.27 17.74
CA THR A 19 -5.05 9.34 18.61
C THR A 19 -4.60 9.47 20.06
N SER A 20 -5.54 9.23 21.00
CA SER A 20 -5.21 9.25 22.42
C SER A 20 -4.40 8.02 22.82
N GLU A 21 -3.57 8.18 23.85
CA GLU A 21 -2.77 7.08 24.42
C GLU A 21 -3.66 5.93 24.91
N GLU A 22 -4.79 6.22 25.54
CA GLU A 22 -5.76 5.20 25.96
C GLU A 22 -6.28 4.37 24.77
N SER A 23 -6.56 5.02 23.63
CA SER A 23 -7.01 4.33 22.41
C SER A 23 -5.91 3.44 21.82
N LYS A 24 -4.65 3.86 21.94
CA LYS A 24 -3.50 3.07 21.49
C LYS A 24 -3.31 1.84 22.38
N ILE A 25 -3.37 2.00 23.70
CA ILE A 25 -3.28 0.89 24.66
C ILE A 25 -4.35 -0.17 24.37
N HIS A 26 -5.60 0.25 24.18
CA HIS A 26 -6.69 -0.66 23.81
C HIS A 26 -6.41 -1.38 22.48
N SER A 27 -5.89 -0.66 21.48
CA SER A 27 -5.56 -1.25 20.18
C SER A 27 -4.43 -2.27 20.26
N LEU A 28 -3.43 -2.03 21.12
CA LEU A 28 -2.35 -2.99 21.40
C LEU A 28 -2.90 -4.28 22.00
N GLN A 29 -3.76 -4.17 23.02
CA GLN A 29 -4.34 -5.32 23.70
C GLN A 29 -5.17 -6.20 22.74
N VAL A 30 -5.95 -5.57 21.86
CA VAL A 30 -6.75 -6.30 20.86
C VAL A 30 -5.85 -7.01 19.84
N LEU A 31 -4.75 -6.39 19.41
CA LEU A 31 -3.78 -7.02 18.50
C LEU A 31 -3.07 -8.21 19.16
N GLU A 32 -2.66 -8.05 20.42
CA GLU A 32 -2.04 -9.13 21.21
C GLU A 32 -3.00 -10.32 21.40
N GLU A 33 -4.28 -10.07 21.70
CA GLU A 33 -5.31 -11.11 21.81
C GLU A 33 -5.52 -11.85 20.48
N MET A 34 -5.41 -11.14 19.35
CA MET A 34 -5.46 -11.73 18.01
C MET A 34 -4.18 -12.50 17.63
N GLY A 35 -3.13 -12.46 18.47
CA GLY A 35 -1.83 -13.05 18.17
C GLY A 35 -1.04 -12.28 17.11
N GLU A 36 -1.38 -11.00 16.88
CA GLU A 36 -0.62 -10.10 16.01
C GLU A 36 0.60 -9.60 16.77
N ASP A 37 1.79 -9.82 16.21
CA ASP A 37 3.02 -9.37 16.83
C ASP A 37 3.19 -7.85 16.62
N VAL A 38 2.84 -7.08 17.64
CA VAL A 38 2.96 -5.62 17.66
C VAL A 38 4.36 -5.15 18.06
N THR A 39 5.24 -6.08 18.44
CA THR A 39 6.62 -5.78 18.87
C THR A 39 7.58 -5.52 17.70
N ALA A 40 7.12 -5.71 16.46
CA ALA A 40 7.68 -5.06 15.28
C ALA A 40 7.34 -3.56 15.26
N SER A 41 7.64 -2.87 16.37
CA SER A 41 7.81 -1.42 16.40
C SER A 41 9.29 -1.13 16.11
N GLU A 42 9.80 -1.62 14.99
CA GLU A 42 10.75 -0.79 14.27
C GLU A 42 9.94 0.42 13.78
N PRO A 43 10.48 1.65 13.81
CA PRO A 43 9.94 2.68 12.94
C PRO A 43 10.05 2.08 11.55
N GLU A 44 8.94 1.56 11.03
CA GLU A 44 8.88 1.14 9.65
C GLU A 44 9.13 2.42 8.87
N GLU A 45 10.39 2.57 8.44
CA GLU A 45 10.87 3.41 7.36
C GLU A 45 9.66 3.76 6.49
N PRO A 46 9.33 5.06 6.36
CA PRO A 46 8.01 5.55 5.96
C PRO A 46 7.47 4.65 4.88
N ALA A 47 6.57 3.72 5.23
CA ALA A 47 6.21 2.55 4.44
C ALA A 47 6.35 2.92 2.97
N THR A 48 7.50 2.58 2.37
CA THR A 48 7.78 3.11 1.04
C THR A 48 6.74 2.43 0.18
N ILE A 49 5.78 3.24 -0.24
CA ILE A 49 4.69 2.87 -1.13
C ILE A 49 5.26 2.25 -2.43
N ASP A 50 6.57 2.41 -2.67
CA ASP A 50 7.38 1.78 -3.71
C ASP A 50 7.07 0.31 -4.00
N GLY A 51 6.87 -0.55 -3.00
CA GLY A 51 6.76 -2.00 -3.27
C GLY A 51 5.38 -2.51 -3.73
N LYS A 52 4.30 -1.76 -3.45
CA LYS A 52 2.92 -2.22 -3.73
C LYS A 52 2.39 -1.74 -5.07
N ASP A 53 3.04 -0.76 -5.67
CA ASP A 53 2.51 -0.02 -6.80
C ASP A 53 3.11 -0.37 -8.15
N GLU A 54 4.28 -1.00 -8.25
CA GLU A 54 4.87 -1.35 -9.56
C GLU A 54 3.89 -2.13 -10.44
N GLY A 55 3.26 -3.18 -9.91
CA GLY A 55 2.24 -3.94 -10.65
C GLY A 55 0.97 -3.13 -11.00
N ASN A 56 0.61 -2.13 -10.21
CA ASN A 56 -0.52 -1.24 -10.48
C ASN A 56 -0.15 -0.17 -11.53
N VAL A 57 1.06 0.36 -11.45
CA VAL A 57 1.65 1.32 -12.38
C VAL A 57 1.78 0.68 -13.77
N LEU A 58 2.34 -0.53 -13.85
CA LEU A 58 2.45 -1.27 -15.11
C LEU A 58 1.06 -1.58 -15.70
N ARG A 59 0.08 -1.96 -14.88
CA ARG A 59 -1.31 -2.10 -15.35
C ARG A 59 -1.88 -0.78 -15.88
N GLY A 60 -1.59 0.35 -15.24
CA GLY A 60 -1.96 1.68 -15.69
C GLY A 60 -1.39 2.03 -17.06
N HIS A 61 -0.09 1.79 -17.26
CA HIS A 61 0.58 2.00 -18.56
C HIS A 61 0.00 1.09 -19.66
N LYS A 62 -0.30 -0.18 -19.35
CA LYS A 62 -0.95 -1.09 -20.29
C LYS A 62 -2.35 -0.62 -20.71
N ALA A 63 -3.11 -0.07 -19.76
CA ALA A 63 -4.40 0.55 -20.05
C ALA A 63 -4.26 1.83 -20.89
N ALA A 64 -3.24 2.66 -20.62
CA ALA A 64 -2.97 3.87 -21.38
C ALA A 64 -2.71 3.58 -22.87
N ILE A 65 -1.94 2.52 -23.19
CA ILE A 65 -1.67 2.10 -24.57
C ILE A 65 -2.94 1.74 -25.34
N SER A 66 -3.90 1.09 -24.67
CA SER A 66 -5.15 0.64 -25.29
C SER A 66 -6.24 1.72 -25.36
N ASN A 67 -6.04 2.85 -24.68
CA ASN A 67 -7.06 3.90 -24.57
C ASN A 67 -7.00 4.85 -25.79
N PRO A 68 -8.08 4.94 -26.61
CA PRO A 68 -8.11 5.82 -27.78
C PRO A 68 -8.10 7.32 -27.43
N ARG A 69 -8.33 7.68 -26.16
CA ARG A 69 -8.27 9.07 -25.68
C ARG A 69 -6.86 9.53 -25.28
N VAL A 70 -5.89 8.62 -25.25
CA VAL A 70 -4.49 8.93 -24.94
C VAL A 70 -3.76 9.24 -26.24
N SER A 71 -2.90 10.26 -26.24
CA SER A 71 -2.08 10.64 -27.39
C SER A 71 -1.05 9.56 -27.74
N GLU A 72 -0.65 9.49 -29.00
CA GLU A 72 0.34 8.50 -29.45
C GLU A 72 1.69 8.63 -28.71
N GLU A 73 2.15 9.86 -28.46
CA GLU A 73 3.37 10.14 -27.66
C GLU A 73 3.27 9.57 -26.23
N ALA A 74 2.13 9.73 -25.57
CA ALA A 74 1.93 9.19 -24.21
C ALA A 74 1.80 7.66 -24.20
N LYS A 75 1.31 7.05 -25.29
CA LYS A 75 1.32 5.59 -25.45
C LYS A 75 2.72 5.06 -25.67
N GLU A 76 3.55 5.75 -26.44
CA GLU A 76 4.94 5.38 -26.68
C GLU A 76 5.76 5.40 -25.39
N HIS A 77 5.68 6.48 -24.61
CA HIS A 77 6.27 6.54 -23.26
C HIS A 77 5.76 5.41 -22.36
N SER A 78 4.47 5.08 -22.42
CA SER A 78 3.92 3.96 -21.64
C SER A 78 4.43 2.59 -22.11
N ARG A 79 4.80 2.42 -23.39
CA ARG A 79 5.44 1.20 -23.89
C ARG A 79 6.88 1.09 -23.39
N GLU A 80 7.64 2.18 -23.43
CA GLU A 80 9.02 2.22 -22.93
C GLU A 80 9.09 1.82 -21.45
N VAL A 81 8.20 2.38 -20.62
CA VAL A 81 8.11 2.01 -19.20
C VAL A 81 7.78 0.52 -19.03
N LEU A 82 6.88 -0.04 -19.85
CA LEU A 82 6.58 -1.47 -19.80
C LEU A 82 7.75 -2.34 -20.27
N GLU A 83 8.50 -1.94 -21.29
CA GLU A 83 9.68 -2.66 -21.78
C GLU A 83 10.81 -2.67 -20.75
N GLU A 84 11.11 -1.51 -20.15
CA GLU A 84 12.13 -1.37 -19.11
C GLU A 84 11.85 -2.29 -17.91
N HIS A 85 10.58 -2.46 -17.57
CA HIS A 85 10.13 -3.31 -16.46
C HIS A 85 9.80 -4.76 -16.89
N GLY A 86 10.04 -5.14 -18.15
CA GLY A 86 9.81 -6.50 -18.66
C GLY A 86 8.33 -6.94 -18.68
N ALA A 87 7.41 -5.99 -18.82
CA ALA A 87 5.95 -6.17 -18.72
C ALA A 87 5.18 -5.94 -20.04
N LEU A 88 5.89 -5.76 -21.16
CA LEU A 88 5.32 -5.59 -22.50
C LEU A 88 4.72 -6.90 -23.06
#